data_AF-A0A0F9DGI5-F1
#
_entry.id   AF-A0A0F9DGI5-F1
#
_cell.length_a   1.000
_cell.length_b   1.000
_cell.length_c   1.000
_cell.angle_alpha   90.00
_cell.angle_beta   90.00
_cell.angle_gamma   90.00
#
_symmetry.space_group_name_H-M   'P 1'
#
loop_
_entity.id
_entity.type
_entity.pdbx_description
1 polymer ?
#
loop_
_entity_poly.entity_id
_entity_poly.type
_entity_poly.pdbx_seq_one_letter_code
_entity_poly.pdbx_strand_id
1 'polypeptide(L)'
;RTFNDFDPCWLPNGRVAFVSERCGGYLRCGRVCTTYTLHDMAADGSDIKRLSYHETHEWQPSVSNDGKILYTRWDYIDRWSSAAHLPWITTPDGRDPREIHGNFVDRMKRPDMEVDVRAIPGSHKFIATATGHHSQTVGTLVMIDPRMEDGEQMKMVKRITPDVGFPENQVFVNGACPGDYGEAWPLNEDYYLCVYDHDAKIPANYPLDADYGIYLVDSFGNRELLYRDPEISSHNPIPLRPRPMPPVIPDGSIRVAKGEEAEATVGLIDVYNSSQTMPEDTKITALRVYQVLPLSVASFHTRHSIGLQIPGTNSVNIARAVLGTVPVEEDGSAFFTVPANKELFFQALDENGMAVQTMRSGTHFMPGENTTCQGCHEPQSSAGTVGKSGEPLAMRREPSRLKEDVDGTNPFSYPRLVQPVLDRNCVECHEENKDTAPSLDSEVVRVPGNGWMSVPTAYYASYMSLAPAFGTWYYSSDFSISGYQEFVWQGKDVISPVGQVGAKASKLYPLLKDGHYDVELSDEDMHRIIVWLDSYSPFYGVYEPEGGQAQLRGEVAYPTLE
;
A
#
# COMPACT_ATOMS: atom_id res chain seq x y z
N ARG A 1 22.71 -13.12 12.33
CA ARG A 1 22.39 -12.22 11.19
C ARG A 1 22.56 -10.80 11.70
N THR A 2 23.31 -9.96 11.00
CA THR A 2 23.37 -8.51 11.24
C THR A 2 22.20 -7.85 10.51
N PHE A 3 21.55 -6.86 11.13
CA PHE A 3 20.46 -6.08 10.55
C PHE A 3 20.92 -4.63 10.42
N ASN A 4 20.46 -3.95 9.37
CA ASN A 4 20.58 -2.50 9.29
C ASN A 4 19.51 -1.83 10.16
N ASP A 5 19.95 -0.94 11.05
CA ASP A 5 19.12 -0.17 11.98
C ASP A 5 19.48 1.30 11.85
N PHE A 6 18.50 2.17 11.57
CA PHE A 6 18.75 3.58 11.27
C PHE A 6 17.55 4.47 11.66
N ASP A 7 17.76 5.80 11.54
CA ASP A 7 16.79 6.86 11.87
C ASP A 7 16.12 6.74 13.26
N PRO A 8 16.89 6.72 14.36
CA PRO A 8 16.29 6.61 15.69
C PRO A 8 15.63 7.92 16.14
N CYS A 9 14.51 7.82 16.85
CA CYS A 9 13.91 8.93 17.59
C CYS A 9 13.40 8.49 18.98
N TRP A 10 13.48 9.41 19.95
CA TRP A 10 13.00 9.17 21.31
C TRP A 10 11.49 9.31 21.41
N LEU A 11 10.85 8.31 22.00
CA LEU A 11 9.42 8.30 22.29
C LEU A 11 9.13 8.91 23.68
N PRO A 12 7.93 9.48 23.90
CA PRO A 12 7.56 10.07 25.19
C PRO A 12 7.60 9.09 26.37
N ASN A 13 7.43 7.79 26.12
CA ASN A 13 7.48 6.72 27.12
C ASN A 13 8.93 6.31 27.48
N GLY A 14 9.95 6.99 26.95
CA GLY A 14 11.36 6.69 27.20
C GLY A 14 11.95 5.56 26.36
N ARG A 15 11.18 5.03 25.39
CA ARG A 15 11.68 4.07 24.39
C ARG A 15 12.26 4.79 23.18
N VAL A 16 12.92 4.04 22.29
CA VAL A 16 13.48 4.55 21.04
C VAL A 16 12.78 3.86 19.88
N ALA A 17 12.11 4.63 19.01
CA ALA A 17 11.64 4.13 17.71
C ALA A 17 12.75 4.25 16.67
N PHE A 18 12.79 3.34 15.71
CA PHE A 18 13.80 3.30 14.65
C PHE A 18 13.31 2.45 13.47
N VAL A 19 14.03 2.50 12.36
CA VAL A 19 13.75 1.70 11.16
C VAL A 19 14.66 0.49 11.10
N SER A 20 14.12 -0.68 10.74
CA SER A 20 14.88 -1.94 10.71
C SER A 20 14.45 -2.93 9.64
N GLU A 21 15.40 -3.73 9.17
CA GLU A 21 15.19 -4.89 8.28
C GLU A 21 14.63 -6.13 8.97
N ARG A 22 14.41 -6.08 10.29
CA ARG A 22 13.90 -7.22 11.06
C ARG A 22 12.49 -7.65 10.64
N CYS A 23 11.77 -6.86 9.83
CA CYS A 23 10.52 -7.28 9.20
C CYS A 23 10.73 -8.54 8.33
N GLY A 24 11.87 -8.58 7.63
CA GLY A 24 12.09 -9.48 6.51
C GLY A 24 11.49 -8.92 5.23
N GLY A 25 11.68 -9.64 4.13
CA GLY A 25 11.12 -9.29 2.84
C GLY A 25 12.02 -8.39 1.99
N TYR A 26 11.56 -8.12 0.77
CA TYR A 26 12.28 -7.35 -0.23
C TYR A 26 11.37 -6.35 -0.94
N LEU A 27 11.99 -5.28 -1.41
CA LEU A 27 11.40 -4.34 -2.34
C LEU A 27 10.92 -5.03 -3.62
N ARG A 28 9.72 -4.70 -4.11
CA ARG A 28 9.21 -5.21 -5.38
C ARG A 28 9.92 -4.63 -6.60
N CYS A 29 10.34 -3.37 -6.59
CA CYS A 29 10.88 -2.71 -7.78
C CYS A 29 12.42 -2.88 -7.92
N GLY A 30 12.87 -3.31 -9.11
CA GLY A 30 14.16 -3.00 -9.77
C GLY A 30 15.50 -3.29 -9.07
N ARG A 31 15.56 -3.56 -7.78
CA ARG A 31 16.80 -3.71 -7.00
C ARG A 31 16.63 -4.73 -5.89
N VAL A 32 17.76 -5.30 -5.48
CA VAL A 32 17.86 -6.12 -4.28
C VAL A 32 17.94 -5.16 -3.09
N CYS A 33 16.77 -4.82 -2.55
CA CYS A 33 16.64 -3.97 -1.38
C CYS A 33 15.76 -4.70 -0.37
N THR A 34 16.24 -4.85 0.86
CA THR A 34 15.53 -5.45 1.99
C THR A 34 14.46 -4.49 2.48
N THR A 35 13.27 -4.98 2.77
CA THR A 35 12.20 -4.15 3.34
C THR A 35 12.62 -3.61 4.72
N TYR A 36 12.32 -2.34 4.99
CA TYR A 36 12.61 -1.68 6.27
C TYR A 36 11.31 -1.15 6.87
N THR A 37 10.99 -1.50 8.12
CA THR A 37 9.77 -1.04 8.79
C THR A 37 10.05 -0.50 10.18
N LEU A 38 9.05 0.16 10.75
CA LEU A 38 9.10 0.74 12.09
C LEU A 38 9.22 -0.32 13.20
N HIS A 39 10.18 -0.09 14.09
CA HIS A 39 10.44 -0.87 15.29
C HIS A 39 10.65 0.07 16.48
N ASP A 40 10.57 -0.48 17.70
CA ASP A 40 11.03 0.23 18.90
C ASP A 40 11.90 -0.66 19.79
N MET A 41 12.57 -0.05 20.76
CA MET A 41 13.38 -0.73 21.77
C MET A 41 13.39 0.04 23.09
N ALA A 42 13.77 -0.65 24.17
CA ALA A 42 14.08 0.02 25.43
C ALA A 42 15.32 0.93 25.28
N ALA A 43 15.45 1.90 26.18
CA ALA A 43 16.55 2.88 26.15
C ALA A 43 17.96 2.26 26.23
N ASP A 44 18.08 1.04 26.76
CA ASP A 44 19.33 0.28 26.86
C ASP A 44 19.61 -0.63 25.64
N GLY A 45 18.74 -0.58 24.62
CA GLY A 45 18.83 -1.40 23.40
C GLY A 45 18.20 -2.78 23.51
N SER A 46 17.61 -3.13 24.66
CA SER A 46 16.87 -4.39 24.84
C SER A 46 15.41 -4.30 24.36
N ASP A 47 14.67 -5.42 24.43
CA ASP A 47 13.21 -5.45 24.21
C ASP A 47 12.79 -4.84 22.85
N ILE A 48 13.49 -5.19 21.76
CA ILE A 48 13.14 -4.74 20.40
C ILE A 48 11.78 -5.32 20.01
N LYS A 49 10.87 -4.47 19.55
CA LYS A 49 9.56 -4.86 18.99
C LYS A 49 9.37 -4.32 17.58
N ARG A 50 8.63 -5.07 16.76
CA ARG A 50 8.13 -4.59 15.48
C ARG A 50 6.86 -3.78 15.74
N LEU A 51 6.78 -2.58 15.18
CA LEU A 51 5.60 -1.72 15.26
C LEU A 51 4.78 -1.71 13.97
N SER A 52 5.39 -2.08 12.84
CA SER A 52 4.72 -2.12 11.54
C SER A 52 4.99 -3.42 10.79
N TYR A 53 3.92 -3.96 10.23
CA TYR A 53 3.90 -5.19 9.43
C TYR A 53 3.72 -4.93 7.94
N HIS A 54 3.82 -3.66 7.52
CA HIS A 54 3.74 -3.23 6.12
C HIS A 54 4.80 -3.95 5.26
N GLU A 55 4.43 -4.41 4.06
CA GLU A 55 5.29 -5.25 3.23
C GLU A 55 6.43 -4.51 2.51
N THR A 56 6.35 -3.18 2.46
CA THR A 56 7.33 -2.30 1.81
C THR A 56 7.98 -1.33 2.81
N HIS A 57 8.71 -0.34 2.29
CA HIS A 57 9.56 0.51 3.10
C HIS A 57 8.82 1.61 3.87
N GLU A 58 9.34 1.88 5.06
CA GLU A 58 9.02 3.02 5.90
C GLU A 58 10.32 3.73 6.32
N TRP A 59 10.27 5.05 6.54
CA TRP A 59 11.48 5.86 6.78
C TRP A 59 11.28 6.97 7.82
N GLN A 60 12.41 7.36 8.42
CA GLN A 60 12.61 8.62 9.15
C GLN A 60 11.52 8.94 10.20
N PRO A 61 11.30 8.06 11.19
CA PRO A 61 10.32 8.32 12.21
C PRO A 61 10.68 9.56 13.04
N SER A 62 9.68 10.37 13.35
CA SER A 62 9.75 11.48 14.31
C SER A 62 8.52 11.45 15.24
N VAL A 63 8.46 12.36 16.21
CA VAL A 63 7.36 12.39 17.19
C VAL A 63 6.53 13.65 17.04
N SER A 64 5.22 13.47 16.93
CA SER A 64 4.24 14.55 16.86
C SER A 64 4.06 15.27 18.21
N ASN A 65 3.43 16.45 18.18
CA ASN A 65 3.15 17.21 19.41
C ASN A 65 2.16 16.50 20.37
N ASP A 66 1.38 15.54 19.87
CA ASP A 66 0.45 14.72 20.65
C ASP A 66 1.02 13.32 20.99
N GLY A 67 2.31 13.09 20.75
CA GLY A 67 3.03 11.90 21.22
C GLY A 67 2.88 10.65 20.34
N LYS A 68 2.38 10.80 19.11
CA LYS A 68 2.37 9.73 18.09
C LYS A 68 3.68 9.74 17.29
N ILE A 69 3.94 8.65 16.59
CA ILE A 69 5.07 8.52 15.66
C ILE A 69 4.60 8.99 14.28
N LEU A 70 5.31 9.94 13.69
CA LEU A 70 5.19 10.36 12.29
C LEU A 70 6.27 9.65 11.48
N TYR A 71 5.97 9.19 10.28
CA TYR A 71 6.94 8.51 9.42
C TYR A 71 6.49 8.59 7.97
N THR A 72 7.39 8.30 7.03
CA THR A 72 7.03 8.16 5.62
C THR A 72 6.83 6.68 5.32
N ARG A 73 5.76 6.31 4.62
CA ARG A 73 5.50 4.94 4.17
C ARG A 73 5.32 4.89 2.66
N TRP A 74 5.84 3.83 2.05
CA TRP A 74 5.59 3.53 0.66
C TRP A 74 4.39 2.59 0.43
N ASP A 75 3.20 3.14 0.25
CA ASP A 75 1.95 2.37 0.17
C ASP A 75 1.43 2.17 -1.27
N TYR A 76 1.91 1.16 -2.00
CA TYR A 76 1.49 0.90 -3.39
C TYR A 76 0.75 -0.43 -3.60
N ILE A 77 -0.08 -0.83 -2.64
CA ILE A 77 -0.95 -2.00 -2.80
C ILE A 77 -1.99 -1.74 -3.88
N ASP A 78 -1.92 -2.53 -4.96
CA ASP A 78 -2.77 -2.39 -6.14
C ASP A 78 -2.77 -0.97 -6.75
N ARG A 79 -1.62 -0.28 -6.64
CA ARG A 79 -1.36 1.03 -7.22
C ARG A 79 -0.07 1.04 -8.04
N TRP A 80 0.13 2.14 -8.76
CA TRP A 80 1.38 2.39 -9.45
C TRP A 80 2.55 2.57 -8.45
N SER A 81 3.70 1.96 -8.75
CA SER A 81 4.80 1.82 -7.78
C SER A 81 5.30 3.15 -7.25
N SER A 82 5.43 4.21 -8.06
CA SER A 82 5.93 5.48 -7.53
C SER A 82 4.87 6.40 -6.94
N ALA A 83 3.64 5.92 -6.76
CA ALA A 83 2.51 6.78 -6.43
C ALA A 83 2.29 7.07 -4.94
N ALA A 84 3.04 6.58 -3.95
CA ALA A 84 2.57 6.74 -2.57
C ALA A 84 3.66 6.64 -1.49
N HIS A 85 4.65 7.55 -1.48
CA HIS A 85 5.64 7.62 -0.41
C HIS A 85 5.38 8.81 0.50
N LEU A 86 4.28 8.76 1.26
CA LEU A 86 3.72 9.94 1.90
C LEU A 86 3.71 9.80 3.42
N PRO A 87 3.36 10.87 4.16
CA PRO A 87 3.41 10.86 5.62
C PRO A 87 2.28 10.04 6.24
N TRP A 88 2.63 9.25 7.24
CA TRP A 88 1.76 8.42 8.07
C TRP A 88 1.97 8.72 9.54
N ILE A 89 0.99 8.33 10.36
CA ILE A 89 1.02 8.46 11.80
C ILE A 89 0.58 7.16 12.47
N THR A 90 1.21 6.80 13.59
CA THR A 90 0.82 5.63 14.40
C THR A 90 1.06 5.91 15.88
N THR A 91 0.41 5.14 16.76
CA THR A 91 0.70 5.18 18.20
C THR A 91 2.11 4.66 18.52
N PRO A 92 2.72 5.03 19.66
CA PRO A 92 4.04 4.53 20.07
C PRO A 92 4.18 3.01 20.16
N ASP A 93 3.06 2.30 20.23
CA ASP A 93 2.99 0.84 20.27
C ASP A 93 2.46 0.22 18.96
N GLY A 94 2.44 0.97 17.85
CA GLY A 94 2.22 0.45 16.50
C GLY A 94 0.75 0.24 16.10
N ARG A 95 -0.20 0.61 16.96
CA ARG A 95 -1.65 0.56 16.68
C ARG A 95 -2.10 1.76 15.85
N ASP A 96 -3.23 1.59 15.17
CA ASP A 96 -3.93 2.64 14.42
C ASP A 96 -3.02 3.41 13.42
N PRO A 97 -2.32 2.72 12.50
CA PRO A 97 -1.59 3.40 11.43
C PRO A 97 -2.56 4.12 10.50
N ARG A 98 -2.34 5.40 10.24
CA ARG A 98 -3.20 6.23 9.37
C ARG A 98 -2.36 7.07 8.42
N GLU A 99 -2.79 7.19 7.16
CA GLU A 99 -2.19 8.19 6.28
C GLU A 99 -2.55 9.60 6.74
N ILE A 100 -1.63 10.55 6.55
CA ILE A 100 -1.90 11.96 6.83
C ILE A 100 -2.52 12.63 5.60
N HIS A 101 -1.97 12.39 4.40
CA HIS A 101 -2.50 12.95 3.15
C HIS A 101 -1.87 12.33 1.88
N GLY A 102 -2.46 12.66 0.73
CA GLY A 102 -1.82 12.61 -0.59
C GLY A 102 -1.82 11.25 -1.29
N ASN A 103 -2.00 10.14 -0.55
CA ASN A 103 -2.05 8.78 -1.13
C ASN A 103 -3.13 8.64 -2.22
N PHE A 104 -4.18 9.46 -2.17
CA PHE A 104 -5.34 9.42 -3.06
C PHE A 104 -5.41 10.59 -4.03
N VAL A 105 -4.29 11.30 -4.21
CA VAL A 105 -4.20 12.41 -5.16
C VAL A 105 -3.43 11.97 -6.40
N ASP A 106 -3.91 12.44 -7.57
CA ASP A 106 -3.23 12.31 -8.86
C ASP A 106 -1.75 12.68 -8.72
N ARG A 107 -0.89 11.73 -9.09
CA ARG A 107 0.57 11.84 -8.97
C ARG A 107 1.10 13.16 -9.54
N MET A 108 0.57 13.64 -10.67
CA MET A 108 1.10 14.85 -11.31
C MET A 108 0.84 16.13 -10.51
N LYS A 109 -0.07 16.08 -9.52
CA LYS A 109 -0.47 17.23 -8.70
C LYS A 109 0.24 17.29 -7.35
N ARG A 110 1.06 16.30 -6.99
CA ARG A 110 1.68 16.15 -5.67
C ARG A 110 3.09 15.56 -5.76
N PRO A 111 3.98 15.70 -4.78
CA PRO A 111 5.29 15.05 -4.85
C PRO A 111 5.15 13.52 -4.85
N ASP A 112 6.15 12.84 -5.41
CA ASP A 112 6.23 11.37 -5.38
C ASP A 112 6.53 10.85 -3.98
N MET A 113 7.35 11.61 -3.23
CA MET A 113 7.66 11.32 -1.84
C MET A 113 7.67 12.58 -0.96
N GLU A 114 7.30 12.41 0.31
CA GLU A 114 7.52 13.39 1.36
C GLU A 114 8.25 12.72 2.52
N VAL A 115 9.43 13.22 2.83
CA VAL A 115 10.38 12.63 3.78
C VAL A 115 10.71 13.64 4.88
N ASP A 116 11.39 13.20 5.93
CA ASP A 116 11.86 14.04 7.03
C ASP A 116 10.73 14.80 7.75
N VAL A 117 9.55 14.17 7.82
CA VAL A 117 8.33 14.76 8.36
C VAL A 117 8.49 15.08 9.84
N ARG A 118 8.27 16.34 10.23
CA ARG A 118 8.40 16.81 11.62
C ARG A 118 7.23 17.68 12.02
N ALA A 119 6.76 17.53 13.26
CA ALA A 119 5.77 18.43 13.85
C ALA A 119 6.36 19.83 14.08
N ILE A 120 5.59 20.85 13.68
CA ILE A 120 5.94 22.24 13.94
C ILE A 120 5.61 22.55 15.41
N PRO A 121 6.57 23.07 16.20
CA PRO A 121 6.35 23.34 17.62
C PRO A 121 5.17 24.29 17.85
N GLY A 122 4.27 23.92 18.77
CA GLY A 122 3.10 24.74 19.13
C GLY A 122 2.02 24.79 18.04
N SER A 123 2.11 23.95 17.01
CA SER A 123 1.15 23.87 15.90
C SER A 123 0.57 22.45 15.76
N HIS A 124 -0.48 22.34 14.95
CA HIS A 124 -1.03 21.07 14.47
C HIS A 124 -0.46 20.68 13.09
N LYS A 125 0.39 21.54 12.51
CA LYS A 125 0.98 21.37 11.19
C LYS A 125 2.31 20.62 11.25
N PHE A 126 2.70 20.08 10.11
CA PHE A 126 3.98 19.41 9.89
C PHE A 126 4.80 20.15 8.84
N ILE A 127 6.11 19.95 8.86
CA ILE A 127 7.02 20.27 7.75
C ILE A 127 7.58 18.97 7.20
N ALA A 128 7.80 18.89 5.90
CA ALA A 128 8.46 17.78 5.22
C ALA A 128 9.31 18.27 4.05
N THR A 129 10.20 17.40 3.58
CA THR A 129 10.93 17.56 2.33
C THR A 129 10.23 16.74 1.25
N ALA A 130 9.69 17.41 0.24
CA ALA A 130 9.12 16.80 -0.94
C ALA A 130 10.23 16.40 -1.93
N THR A 131 10.33 15.11 -2.25
CA THR A 131 11.34 14.54 -3.14
C THR A 131 10.73 13.62 -4.20
N GLY A 132 11.56 13.15 -5.14
CA GLY A 132 11.22 12.23 -6.22
C GLY A 132 11.39 10.78 -5.78
N HIS A 133 10.75 9.85 -6.49
CA HIS A 133 10.83 8.43 -6.19
C HIS A 133 12.23 7.84 -6.42
N HIS A 134 12.91 8.25 -7.49
CA HIS A 134 14.27 7.80 -7.83
C HIS A 134 15.34 8.78 -7.33
N SER A 135 14.99 9.62 -6.36
CA SER A 135 15.78 10.75 -5.88
C SER A 135 16.54 10.43 -4.60
N GLN A 136 17.31 11.40 -4.11
CA GLN A 136 17.82 11.44 -2.73
C GLN A 136 16.82 12.18 -1.82
N THR A 137 17.01 12.22 -0.50
CA THR A 137 16.12 12.89 0.48
C THR A 137 16.20 14.43 0.45
N VAL A 138 16.22 15.02 -0.74
CA VAL A 138 16.33 16.45 -1.02
C VAL A 138 15.36 16.86 -2.15
N GLY A 139 14.89 18.09 -2.13
CA GLY A 139 13.92 18.65 -3.06
C GLY A 139 13.30 19.95 -2.54
N THR A 140 11.97 20.01 -2.52
CA THR A 140 11.20 21.20 -2.11
C THR A 140 10.77 21.09 -0.65
N LEU A 141 10.76 22.18 0.12
CA LEU A 141 10.17 22.17 1.46
C LEU A 141 8.67 22.44 1.42
N VAL A 142 7.91 21.65 2.16
CA VAL A 142 6.45 21.73 2.22
C VAL A 142 5.94 21.71 3.66
N MET A 143 4.91 22.52 3.94
CA MET A 143 4.15 22.47 5.17
C MET A 143 2.83 21.75 4.93
N ILE A 144 2.42 20.90 5.87
CA ILE A 144 1.22 20.08 5.80
C ILE A 144 0.28 20.49 6.93
N ASP A 145 -0.96 20.83 6.58
CA ASP A 145 -2.05 21.10 7.52
C ASP A 145 -3.11 19.98 7.44
N PRO A 146 -3.07 19.01 8.37
CA PRO A 146 -3.97 17.85 8.35
C PRO A 146 -5.43 18.21 8.70
N ARG A 147 -5.73 19.46 9.06
CA ARG A 147 -7.12 19.89 9.33
C ARG A 147 -7.84 20.39 8.10
N MET A 148 -7.11 20.65 7.01
CA MET A 148 -7.72 20.99 5.73
C MET A 148 -8.31 19.72 5.10
N GLU A 149 -9.28 19.86 4.21
CA GLU A 149 -9.81 18.71 3.48
C GLU A 149 -8.75 18.19 2.50
N ASP A 150 -8.46 16.88 2.56
CA ASP A 150 -7.73 16.21 1.50
C ASP A 150 -8.66 16.06 0.30
N GLY A 151 -8.14 16.32 -0.88
CA GLY A 151 -8.90 16.30 -2.12
C GLY A 151 -7.97 16.43 -3.31
N GLU A 152 -8.52 16.49 -4.53
CA GLU A 152 -7.75 16.40 -5.78
C GLU A 152 -6.69 17.49 -6.03
N GLN A 153 -6.47 18.43 -5.10
CA GLN A 153 -5.60 19.60 -5.27
C GLN A 153 -4.51 19.75 -4.19
N MET A 154 -4.25 18.72 -3.36
CA MET A 154 -3.26 18.81 -2.26
C MET A 154 -3.49 20.04 -1.37
N LYS A 155 -4.75 20.36 -1.03
CA LYS A 155 -5.07 21.59 -0.29
C LYS A 155 -4.41 21.63 1.10
N MET A 156 -4.12 20.46 1.68
CA MET A 156 -3.37 20.32 2.92
C MET A 156 -1.91 20.77 2.80
N VAL A 157 -1.35 20.88 1.59
CA VAL A 157 0.07 21.17 1.37
C VAL A 157 0.31 22.58 0.88
N LYS A 158 1.16 23.31 1.61
CA LYS A 158 1.72 24.60 1.19
C LYS A 158 3.21 24.46 0.91
N ARG A 159 3.66 24.87 -0.29
CA ARG A 159 5.09 24.97 -0.58
C ARG A 159 5.71 26.15 0.19
N ILE A 160 6.79 25.86 0.90
CA ILE A 160 7.60 26.87 1.60
C ILE A 160 8.68 27.42 0.67
N THR A 161 9.22 26.59 -0.23
CA THR A 161 10.22 26.98 -1.24
C THR A 161 9.65 26.83 -2.66
N PRO A 162 8.69 27.70 -3.07
CA PRO A 162 7.94 27.53 -4.32
C PRO A 162 8.79 27.76 -5.59
N ASP A 163 9.99 28.31 -5.45
CA ASP A 163 10.96 28.50 -6.52
C ASP A 163 11.55 27.18 -7.06
N VAL A 164 11.36 26.09 -6.30
CA VAL A 164 11.76 24.73 -6.70
C VAL A 164 10.52 23.87 -6.89
N GLY A 165 10.32 23.39 -8.12
CA GLY A 165 9.25 22.45 -8.44
C GLY A 165 9.49 21.07 -7.84
N PHE A 166 8.44 20.27 -7.73
CA PHE A 166 8.58 18.93 -7.16
C PHE A 166 9.50 18.05 -8.06
N PRO A 167 10.48 17.35 -7.48
CA PRO A 167 11.38 16.46 -8.22
C PRO A 167 10.65 15.29 -8.90
N GLU A 168 11.10 14.91 -10.11
CA GLU A 168 10.62 13.78 -10.94
C GLU A 168 9.22 13.92 -11.55
N ASN A 169 8.25 14.37 -10.78
CA ASN A 169 6.86 14.52 -11.19
C ASN A 169 6.59 15.85 -11.95
N GLN A 170 7.26 16.95 -11.60
CA GLN A 170 7.04 18.27 -12.20
C GLN A 170 8.28 18.82 -12.89
N VAL A 171 9.47 18.53 -12.36
CA VAL A 171 10.73 19.01 -12.91
C VAL A 171 11.66 17.84 -13.13
N PHE A 172 11.97 17.60 -14.41
CA PHE A 172 12.98 16.67 -14.87
C PHE A 172 13.72 17.33 -16.04
N VAL A 173 14.93 17.85 -15.81
CA VAL A 173 15.68 18.63 -16.80
C VAL A 173 17.00 17.91 -17.10
N ASN A 174 17.21 17.55 -18.37
CA ASN A 174 18.46 16.95 -18.85
C ASN A 174 18.94 15.72 -18.04
N GLY A 175 18.00 14.92 -17.50
CA GLY A 175 18.32 13.71 -16.74
C GLY A 175 18.57 13.92 -15.25
N ALA A 176 18.28 15.11 -14.71
CA ALA A 176 18.40 15.41 -13.29
C ALA A 176 17.16 16.13 -12.72
N CYS A 177 16.89 15.89 -11.44
CA CYS A 177 15.87 16.58 -10.67
C CYS A 177 16.48 17.73 -9.84
N PRO A 178 15.70 18.76 -9.47
CA PRO A 178 16.18 19.75 -8.50
C PRO A 178 16.40 19.11 -7.13
N GLY A 179 17.53 19.43 -6.49
CA GLY A 179 17.90 18.94 -5.16
C GLY A 179 18.19 20.07 -4.18
N ASP A 180 17.62 21.24 -4.42
CA ASP A 180 18.09 22.47 -3.81
C ASP A 180 17.94 22.47 -2.27
N TYR A 181 16.85 21.96 -1.70
CA TYR A 181 16.60 21.96 -0.24
C TYR A 181 16.52 20.55 0.35
N GLY A 182 16.63 20.41 1.67
CA GLY A 182 16.32 19.16 2.36
C GLY A 182 16.36 19.27 3.87
N GLU A 183 16.05 18.16 4.54
CA GLU A 183 16.29 17.95 5.98
C GLU A 183 15.73 19.09 6.86
N ALA A 184 14.51 19.53 6.56
CA ALA A 184 13.93 20.68 7.24
C ALA A 184 13.68 20.43 8.73
N TRP A 185 14.10 21.38 9.56
CA TRP A 185 13.82 21.40 10.99
C TRP A 185 13.01 22.63 11.38
N PRO A 186 11.76 22.47 11.87
CA PRO A 186 10.90 23.61 12.16
C PRO A 186 11.27 24.31 13.47
N LEU A 187 11.39 25.65 13.42
CA LEU A 187 11.50 26.48 14.61
C LEU A 187 10.11 26.94 15.10
N ASN A 188 9.26 27.34 14.14
CA ASN A 188 7.83 27.66 14.25
C ASN A 188 7.16 27.56 12.85
N GLU A 189 5.95 28.09 12.64
CA GLU A 189 5.24 28.02 11.34
C GLU A 189 5.85 28.89 10.23
N ASP A 190 6.75 29.81 10.56
CA ASP A 190 7.33 30.75 9.59
C ASP A 190 8.84 30.58 9.40
N TYR A 191 9.54 29.88 10.29
CA TYR A 191 11.00 29.75 10.27
C TYR A 191 11.46 28.29 10.42
N TYR A 192 12.41 27.91 9.56
CA TYR A 192 12.90 26.55 9.44
C TYR A 192 14.42 26.57 9.25
N LEU A 193 15.13 25.60 9.84
CA LEU A 193 16.48 25.27 9.39
C LEU A 193 16.36 24.26 8.26
N CYS A 194 17.26 24.30 7.28
CA CYS A 194 17.35 23.28 6.24
C CYS A 194 18.77 23.20 5.70
N VAL A 195 19.02 22.17 4.89
CA VAL A 195 20.17 22.20 3.97
C VAL A 195 19.78 22.92 2.69
N TYR A 196 20.73 23.64 2.09
CA TYR A 196 20.53 24.27 0.77
C TYR A 196 21.81 24.34 -0.07
N ASP A 197 21.65 24.00 -1.35
CA ASP A 197 22.60 24.21 -2.43
C ASP A 197 21.87 24.49 -3.75
N HIS A 198 22.05 25.68 -4.32
CA HIS A 198 21.39 26.07 -5.57
C HIS A 198 21.81 25.20 -6.76
N ASP A 199 23.06 24.75 -6.77
CA ASP A 199 23.64 24.02 -7.88
C ASP A 199 23.41 22.52 -7.75
N ALA A 200 22.88 22.04 -6.62
CA ALA A 200 22.53 20.64 -6.42
C ALA A 200 21.55 20.18 -7.51
N LYS A 201 21.99 19.20 -8.30
CA LYS A 201 21.17 18.48 -9.26
C LYS A 201 21.24 17.01 -8.90
N ILE A 202 20.09 16.36 -8.82
CA ILE A 202 19.98 14.96 -8.45
C ILE A 202 20.06 14.15 -9.73
N PRO A 203 21.19 13.52 -10.06
CA PRO A 203 21.27 12.67 -11.22
C PRO A 203 20.42 11.40 -10.99
N ALA A 204 19.69 10.98 -12.02
CA ALA A 204 19.07 9.66 -12.00
C ALA A 204 20.17 8.59 -11.92
N ASN A 205 20.38 8.00 -10.74
CA ASN A 205 21.27 6.87 -10.44
C ASN A 205 22.77 7.14 -10.11
N TYR A 206 23.18 8.36 -9.78
CA TYR A 206 24.56 8.65 -9.36
C TYR A 206 24.60 9.27 -7.95
N PRO A 207 25.74 9.17 -7.23
CA PRO A 207 25.92 9.89 -5.98
C PRO A 207 25.67 11.39 -6.21
N LEU A 208 24.97 12.00 -5.27
CA LEU A 208 24.69 13.43 -5.29
C LEU A 208 26.00 14.20 -5.10
N ASP A 209 26.41 14.94 -6.12
CA ASP A 209 27.51 15.90 -6.05
C ASP A 209 26.90 17.26 -5.70
N ALA A 210 26.83 17.53 -4.39
CA ALA A 210 26.26 18.75 -3.83
C ALA A 210 27.17 19.29 -2.72
N ASP A 211 27.13 20.61 -2.55
CA ASP A 211 27.85 21.38 -1.53
C ASP A 211 26.81 22.05 -0.62
N TYR A 212 26.12 21.26 0.20
CA TYR A 212 25.08 21.76 1.09
C TYR A 212 25.65 22.63 2.21
N GLY A 213 25.02 23.79 2.42
CA GLY A 213 25.15 24.57 3.65
C GLY A 213 23.90 24.46 4.51
N ILE A 214 24.02 24.82 5.79
CA ILE A 214 22.89 24.99 6.71
C ILE A 214 22.37 26.42 6.57
N TYR A 215 21.07 26.56 6.30
CA TYR A 215 20.39 27.83 6.12
C TYR A 215 19.24 27.98 7.11
N LEU A 216 18.95 29.23 7.48
CA LEU A 216 17.66 29.64 8.00
C LEU A 216 16.79 30.06 6.81
N VAL A 217 15.65 29.43 6.64
CA VAL A 217 14.67 29.78 5.59
C VAL A 217 13.34 30.15 6.24
N ASP A 218 12.61 31.05 5.59
CA ASP A 218 11.31 31.50 6.09
C ASP A 218 10.16 31.31 5.08
N SER A 219 8.93 31.45 5.58
CA SER A 219 7.70 31.33 4.80
C SER A 219 7.44 32.54 3.87
N PHE A 220 8.29 33.57 3.93
CA PHE A 220 8.19 34.81 3.17
C PHE A 220 9.14 34.84 1.95
N GLY A 221 10.00 33.83 1.81
CA GLY A 221 10.92 33.66 0.69
C GLY A 221 12.35 34.09 0.95
N ASN A 222 12.73 34.39 2.20
CA ASN A 222 14.12 34.71 2.54
C ASN A 222 14.91 33.47 2.92
N ARG A 223 16.24 33.56 2.72
CA ARG A 223 17.20 32.51 3.05
C ARG A 223 18.48 33.17 3.57
N GLU A 224 18.94 32.75 4.74
CA GLU A 224 20.17 33.24 5.38
C GLU A 224 21.13 32.06 5.59
N LEU A 225 22.35 32.17 5.08
CA LEU A 225 23.39 31.16 5.32
C LEU A 225 23.84 31.23 6.79
N LEU A 226 23.72 30.13 7.51
CA LEU A 226 24.21 30.02 8.89
C LEU A 226 25.61 29.42 8.94
N TYR A 227 25.83 28.35 8.17
CA TYR A 227 27.08 27.62 8.16
C TYR A 227 27.25 26.85 6.84
N ARG A 228 28.46 26.85 6.30
CA ARG A 228 28.88 25.93 5.24
C ARG A 228 30.32 25.55 5.52
N ASP A 229 30.58 24.25 5.57
CA ASP A 229 31.93 23.75 5.66
C ASP A 229 32.59 23.79 4.27
N PRO A 230 33.86 24.24 4.15
CA PRO A 230 34.53 24.31 2.85
C PRO A 230 34.99 22.95 2.31
N GLU A 231 35.00 21.88 3.13
CA GLU A 231 35.53 20.57 2.72
C GLU A 231 34.43 19.49 2.59
N ILE A 232 33.29 19.65 3.27
CA ILE A 232 32.21 18.65 3.28
C ILE A 232 30.83 19.30 3.20
N SER A 233 29.86 18.58 2.62
CA SER A 233 28.45 18.97 2.71
C SER A 233 27.95 18.96 4.15
N SER A 234 27.28 20.03 4.55
CA SER A 234 26.70 20.20 5.89
C SER A 234 25.25 19.68 5.91
N HIS A 235 24.98 18.71 6.78
CA HIS A 235 23.70 18.00 6.88
C HIS A 235 23.12 17.96 8.30
N ASN A 236 21.85 17.60 8.40
CA ASN A 236 21.03 17.31 9.58
C ASN A 236 21.04 18.44 10.61
N PRO A 237 20.50 19.64 10.28
CA PRO A 237 20.46 20.74 11.22
C PRO A 237 19.50 20.46 12.39
N ILE A 238 20.05 20.17 13.57
CA ILE A 238 19.29 19.94 14.80
C ILE A 238 19.64 21.02 15.84
N PRO A 239 18.72 21.94 16.17
CA PRO A 239 18.96 22.97 17.17
C PRO A 239 18.99 22.37 18.59
N LEU A 240 20.06 22.64 19.32
CA LEU A 240 20.18 22.29 20.73
C LEU A 240 19.36 23.28 21.58
N ARG A 241 18.11 22.93 21.88
CA ARG A 241 17.22 23.72 22.75
C ARG A 241 16.31 22.84 23.59
N PRO A 242 15.87 23.28 24.78
CA PRO A 242 14.81 22.62 25.52
C PRO A 242 13.53 22.52 24.69
N ARG A 243 12.83 21.39 24.79
CA ARG A 243 11.54 21.13 24.14
C ARG A 243 10.55 20.57 25.16
N PRO A 244 9.26 20.93 25.10
CA PRO A 244 8.23 20.21 25.83
C PRO A 244 8.24 18.72 25.42
N MET A 245 8.16 17.85 26.41
CA MET A 245 7.96 16.41 26.16
C MET A 245 6.51 16.23 25.69
N PRO A 246 6.27 15.58 24.53
CA PRO A 246 4.91 15.26 24.10
C PRO A 246 4.21 14.35 25.13
N PRO A 247 2.86 14.28 25.13
CA PRO A 247 2.12 13.37 26.00
C PRO A 247 2.54 11.91 25.81
N VAL A 248 2.50 11.13 26.89
CA VAL A 248 2.68 9.68 26.84
C VAL A 248 1.36 9.04 26.44
N ILE A 249 1.37 8.29 25.34
CA ILE A 249 0.25 7.41 24.95
C ILE A 249 0.49 6.04 25.60
N PRO A 250 -0.46 5.50 26.40
CA PRO A 250 -0.31 4.17 27.00
C PRO A 250 -0.22 3.06 25.96
N ASP A 251 0.68 2.11 26.18
CA ASP A 251 0.74 0.83 25.44
C ASP A 251 -0.56 0.07 25.71
N GLY A 252 -1.34 -0.16 24.66
CA GLY A 252 -2.57 -0.93 24.67
C GLY A 252 -2.46 -2.24 23.89
N SER A 253 -1.27 -2.58 23.39
CA SER A 253 -0.99 -3.87 22.79
C SER A 253 -0.74 -4.93 23.87
N ILE A 254 -1.17 -6.17 23.59
CA ILE A 254 -0.84 -7.33 24.43
C ILE A 254 0.51 -7.87 23.99
N ARG A 255 1.37 -8.21 24.96
CA ARG A 255 2.62 -8.93 24.66
C ARG A 255 2.31 -10.41 24.47
N VAL A 256 2.47 -10.87 23.24
CA VAL A 256 2.33 -12.28 22.85
C VAL A 256 3.72 -12.86 22.57
N ALA A 257 3.96 -14.13 22.90
CA ALA A 257 5.26 -14.73 22.66
C ALA A 257 5.52 -14.88 21.14
N LYS A 258 6.79 -14.86 20.74
CA LYS A 258 7.15 -15.00 19.32
C LYS A 258 6.63 -16.34 18.77
N GLY A 259 5.82 -16.28 17.72
CA GLY A 259 5.26 -17.45 17.03
C GLY A 259 3.92 -17.93 17.58
N GLU A 260 3.38 -17.30 18.62
CA GLU A 260 1.99 -17.52 19.03
C GLU A 260 1.04 -16.70 18.16
N GLU A 261 -0.12 -17.29 17.84
CA GLU A 261 -1.19 -16.58 17.15
C GLU A 261 -1.75 -15.47 18.05
N ALA A 262 -2.03 -14.33 17.42
CA ALA A 262 -2.60 -13.18 18.06
C ALA A 262 -3.74 -12.64 17.21
N GLU A 263 -4.70 -12.00 17.86
CA GLU A 263 -5.90 -11.49 17.22
C GLU A 263 -6.16 -10.04 17.63
N ALA A 264 -6.93 -9.35 16.79
CA ALA A 264 -7.49 -8.04 17.05
C ALA A 264 -8.98 -8.03 16.71
N THR A 265 -9.72 -7.11 17.33
CA THR A 265 -11.15 -6.92 17.06
C THR A 265 -11.35 -5.62 16.29
N VAL A 266 -12.09 -5.71 15.19
CA VAL A 266 -12.32 -4.61 14.26
C VAL A 266 -13.81 -4.33 14.16
N GLY A 267 -14.16 -3.06 14.32
CA GLY A 267 -15.48 -2.53 14.03
C GLY A 267 -15.49 -1.62 12.81
N LEU A 268 -16.56 -1.68 12.03
CA LEU A 268 -16.91 -0.73 10.99
C LEU A 268 -18.28 -0.15 11.32
N ILE A 269 -18.36 1.18 11.42
CA ILE A 269 -19.61 1.86 11.78
C ILE A 269 -20.60 1.82 10.62
N ASP A 270 -20.18 2.23 9.42
CA ASP A 270 -21.04 2.26 8.23
C ASP A 270 -20.20 2.14 6.94
N VAL A 271 -20.32 1.03 6.23
CA VAL A 271 -19.64 0.79 4.94
C VAL A 271 -20.00 1.82 3.86
N TYR A 272 -21.18 2.46 3.95
CA TYR A 272 -21.64 3.46 2.99
C TYR A 272 -21.10 4.86 3.30
N ASN A 273 -20.48 5.07 4.46
CA ASN A 273 -19.72 6.27 4.76
C ASN A 273 -18.38 6.22 4.00
N SER A 274 -18.38 6.73 2.77
CA SER A 274 -17.24 6.69 1.85
C SER A 274 -17.03 8.06 1.20
N SER A 275 -15.78 8.38 0.86
CA SER A 275 -15.47 9.59 0.06
C SER A 275 -15.99 9.51 -1.37
N GLN A 276 -16.35 8.31 -1.86
CA GLN A 276 -16.93 8.08 -3.17
C GLN A 276 -18.39 7.63 -3.07
N THR A 277 -19.21 8.05 -4.03
CA THR A 277 -20.61 7.65 -4.12
C THR A 277 -20.72 6.18 -4.51
N MET A 278 -21.46 5.40 -3.73
CA MET A 278 -21.82 4.01 -4.08
C MET A 278 -22.82 4.01 -5.24
N PRO A 279 -22.73 3.06 -6.19
CA PRO A 279 -23.74 2.90 -7.24
C PRO A 279 -25.14 2.71 -6.65
N GLU A 280 -26.15 3.21 -7.34
CA GLU A 280 -27.57 3.06 -6.94
C GLU A 280 -27.91 1.59 -6.69
N ASP A 281 -28.77 1.33 -5.70
CA ASP A 281 -29.24 0.00 -5.29
C ASP A 281 -28.16 -1.01 -4.87
N THR A 282 -26.91 -0.56 -4.67
CA THR A 282 -25.84 -1.45 -4.18
C THR A 282 -26.09 -1.85 -2.73
N LYS A 283 -26.25 -3.15 -2.47
CA LYS A 283 -26.32 -3.71 -1.12
C LYS A 283 -25.02 -4.42 -0.77
N ILE A 284 -24.28 -3.91 0.21
CA ILE A 284 -23.14 -4.63 0.78
C ILE A 284 -23.64 -5.68 1.78
N THR A 285 -23.17 -6.92 1.64
CA THR A 285 -23.58 -8.04 2.50
C THR A 285 -22.43 -8.67 3.28
N ALA A 286 -21.19 -8.46 2.83
CA ALA A 286 -20.00 -8.99 3.49
C ALA A 286 -18.77 -8.11 3.27
N LEU A 287 -17.78 -8.25 4.15
CA LEU A 287 -16.41 -7.82 3.89
C LEU A 287 -15.55 -9.07 3.64
N ARG A 288 -14.71 -9.02 2.60
CA ARG A 288 -13.62 -9.99 2.40
C ARG A 288 -12.35 -9.45 3.05
N VAL A 289 -11.68 -10.28 3.83
CA VAL A 289 -10.42 -9.95 4.50
C VAL A 289 -9.28 -10.64 3.78
N TYR A 290 -8.31 -9.87 3.30
CA TYR A 290 -7.09 -10.38 2.70
C TYR A 290 -5.90 -10.23 3.64
N GLN A 291 -4.94 -11.15 3.54
CA GLN A 291 -3.56 -10.91 3.92
C GLN A 291 -2.74 -10.54 2.68
N VAL A 292 -1.92 -9.49 2.79
CA VAL A 292 -0.87 -9.17 1.84
C VAL A 292 0.38 -9.94 2.22
N LEU A 293 0.98 -10.66 1.28
CA LEU A 293 2.16 -11.49 1.54
C LEU A 293 3.43 -10.73 1.18
N PRO A 294 4.37 -10.52 2.11
CA PRO A 294 5.63 -9.83 1.82
C PRO A 294 6.45 -10.55 0.75
N LEU A 295 7.27 -9.80 0.00
CA LEU A 295 8.15 -10.40 -0.99
C LEU A 295 9.27 -11.20 -0.30
N SER A 296 9.18 -12.51 -0.28
CA SER A 296 10.20 -13.35 0.36
C SER A 296 11.49 -13.52 -0.44
N VAL A 297 11.48 -13.17 -1.73
CA VAL A 297 12.62 -13.36 -2.64
C VAL A 297 13.09 -12.04 -3.26
N ALA A 298 14.39 -11.82 -3.35
CA ALA A 298 14.92 -10.55 -3.84
C ALA A 298 14.48 -10.25 -5.29
N SER A 299 13.78 -9.13 -5.49
CA SER A 299 13.51 -8.60 -6.82
C SER A 299 14.81 -8.46 -7.62
N PHE A 300 14.68 -8.54 -8.95
CA PHE A 300 15.79 -8.58 -9.92
C PHE A 300 16.57 -9.91 -10.03
N HIS A 301 16.76 -10.66 -8.93
CA HIS A 301 17.56 -11.91 -8.95
C HIS A 301 16.75 -13.19 -9.12
N THR A 302 15.51 -13.22 -8.66
CA THR A 302 14.68 -14.43 -8.63
C THR A 302 13.32 -14.22 -9.28
N ARG A 303 12.73 -15.31 -9.78
CA ARG A 303 11.35 -15.29 -10.28
C ARG A 303 10.43 -14.96 -9.11
N HIS A 304 9.70 -13.87 -9.22
CA HIS A 304 8.65 -13.47 -8.29
C HIS A 304 7.37 -13.09 -9.04
N SER A 305 7.27 -13.51 -10.31
CA SER A 305 6.08 -13.36 -11.13
C SER A 305 4.99 -14.28 -10.62
N ILE A 306 3.95 -13.71 -10.04
CA ILE A 306 2.78 -14.47 -9.59
C ILE A 306 1.64 -14.50 -10.61
N GLY A 307 1.80 -13.81 -11.74
CA GLY A 307 0.80 -13.67 -12.78
C GLY A 307 1.30 -12.71 -13.86
N LEU A 308 0.39 -12.16 -14.67
CA LEU A 308 0.72 -11.16 -15.66
C LEU A 308 1.31 -9.90 -15.00
N GLN A 309 2.43 -9.42 -15.55
CA GLN A 309 3.05 -8.18 -15.10
C GLN A 309 2.37 -6.97 -15.77
N ILE A 310 2.10 -5.96 -14.97
CA ILE A 310 1.49 -4.70 -15.38
C ILE A 310 2.46 -3.97 -16.32
N PRO A 311 2.14 -3.83 -17.62
CA PRO A 311 3.16 -3.45 -18.59
C PRO A 311 3.60 -2.00 -18.39
N GLY A 312 4.91 -1.74 -18.52
CA GLY A 312 5.47 -0.39 -18.40
C GLY A 312 5.52 0.15 -16.97
N THR A 313 5.09 -0.65 -15.99
CA THR A 313 5.23 -0.35 -14.57
C THR A 313 6.35 -1.20 -13.99
N ASN A 314 7.03 -0.68 -12.97
CA ASN A 314 7.90 -1.48 -12.13
C ASN A 314 7.09 -2.29 -11.08
N SER A 315 5.78 -2.43 -11.29
CA SER A 315 4.83 -3.05 -10.36
C SER A 315 4.49 -4.47 -10.79
N VAL A 316 4.39 -5.35 -9.80
CA VAL A 316 3.87 -6.71 -9.93
C VAL A 316 2.57 -6.81 -9.16
N ASN A 317 1.63 -7.65 -9.62
CA ASN A 317 0.49 -8.03 -8.80
C ASN A 317 1.01 -8.65 -7.50
N ILE A 318 0.38 -8.29 -6.39
CA ILE A 318 0.84 -8.68 -5.05
C ILE A 318 0.21 -10.01 -4.65
N ALA A 319 1.02 -10.90 -4.10
CA ALA A 319 0.60 -12.20 -3.61
C ALA A 319 -0.20 -11.95 -2.35
N ARG A 320 -1.33 -12.63 -2.28
CA ARG A 320 -2.34 -12.38 -1.29
C ARG A 320 -3.00 -13.70 -0.93
N ALA A 321 -3.74 -13.67 0.16
CA ALA A 321 -4.55 -14.79 0.61
C ALA A 321 -5.89 -14.26 1.10
N VAL A 322 -7.00 -14.91 0.73
CA VAL A 322 -8.30 -14.62 1.35
C VAL A 322 -8.33 -15.34 2.69
N LEU A 323 -8.32 -14.58 3.78
CA LEU A 323 -8.43 -15.15 5.13
C LEU A 323 -9.87 -15.55 5.43
N GLY A 324 -10.84 -14.88 4.81
CA GLY A 324 -12.25 -15.23 4.87
C GLY A 324 -13.15 -14.02 4.65
N THR A 325 -14.43 -14.24 4.95
CA THR A 325 -15.47 -13.21 4.88
C THR A 325 -16.18 -13.02 6.22
N VAL A 326 -16.72 -11.83 6.43
CA VAL A 326 -17.52 -11.46 7.60
C VAL A 326 -18.79 -10.74 7.17
N PRO A 327 -19.91 -10.93 7.87
CA PRO A 327 -21.17 -10.31 7.49
C PRO A 327 -21.16 -8.80 7.74
N VAL A 328 -21.83 -8.07 6.83
CA VAL A 328 -22.21 -6.66 7.00
C VAL A 328 -23.70 -6.61 7.29
N GLU A 329 -24.09 -5.90 8.33
CA GLU A 329 -25.48 -5.75 8.76
C GLU A 329 -26.27 -4.80 7.84
N GLU A 330 -27.59 -4.79 7.97
CA GLU A 330 -28.46 -3.95 7.14
C GLU A 330 -28.21 -2.44 7.29
N ASP A 331 -27.64 -2.01 8.43
CA ASP A 331 -27.24 -0.61 8.69
C ASP A 331 -25.83 -0.28 8.17
N GLY A 332 -25.19 -1.20 7.44
CA GLY A 332 -23.84 -1.03 6.89
C GLY A 332 -22.72 -1.34 7.88
N SER A 333 -23.03 -1.72 9.12
CA SER A 333 -22.02 -1.99 10.15
C SER A 333 -21.44 -3.41 10.08
N ALA A 334 -20.19 -3.57 10.53
CA ALA A 334 -19.54 -4.87 10.67
C ALA A 334 -18.73 -4.93 11.97
N PHE A 335 -18.66 -6.12 12.58
CA PHE A 335 -17.90 -6.35 13.80
C PHE A 335 -17.31 -7.77 13.79
N PHE A 336 -15.98 -7.86 13.86
CA PHE A 336 -15.28 -9.11 13.58
C PHE A 336 -13.87 -9.18 14.18
N THR A 337 -13.35 -10.40 14.27
CA THR A 337 -11.98 -10.68 14.71
C THR A 337 -11.10 -11.02 13.51
N VAL A 338 -9.88 -10.50 13.51
CA VAL A 338 -8.84 -10.74 12.49
C VAL A 338 -7.53 -11.17 13.15
N PRO A 339 -6.63 -11.85 12.42
CA PRO A 339 -5.29 -12.08 12.94
C PRO A 339 -4.54 -10.75 13.08
N ALA A 340 -3.82 -10.60 14.19
CA ALA A 340 -2.88 -9.52 14.42
C ALA A 340 -1.53 -9.85 13.77
N ASN A 341 -0.61 -8.87 13.74
CA ASN A 341 0.76 -9.05 13.24
C ASN A 341 0.84 -9.48 11.76
N LYS A 342 -0.16 -9.10 10.96
CA LYS A 342 -0.26 -9.36 9.53
C LYS A 342 -0.71 -8.09 8.83
N GLU A 343 -0.20 -7.84 7.63
CA GLU A 343 -0.73 -6.79 6.77
C GLU A 343 -2.02 -7.27 6.09
N LEU A 344 -3.09 -6.52 6.28
CA LEU A 344 -4.44 -6.83 5.86
C LEU A 344 -5.03 -5.70 5.02
N PHE A 345 -5.95 -6.07 4.12
CA PHE A 345 -6.86 -5.11 3.48
C PHE A 345 -8.26 -5.72 3.31
N PHE A 346 -9.22 -4.87 2.99
CA PHE A 346 -10.64 -5.23 2.93
C PHE A 346 -11.26 -4.98 1.55
N GLN A 347 -12.22 -5.82 1.16
CA GLN A 347 -13.16 -5.56 0.06
C GLN A 347 -14.59 -5.58 0.56
N ALA A 348 -15.40 -4.60 0.16
CA ALA A 348 -16.84 -4.62 0.36
C ALA A 348 -17.50 -5.44 -0.75
N LEU A 349 -18.30 -6.45 -0.38
CA LEU A 349 -18.93 -7.39 -1.31
C LEU A 349 -20.44 -7.17 -1.40
N ASP A 350 -20.98 -7.25 -2.62
CA ASP A 350 -22.42 -7.24 -2.84
C ASP A 350 -23.10 -8.58 -2.52
N GLU A 351 -24.42 -8.68 -2.74
CA GLU A 351 -25.19 -9.91 -2.51
C GLU A 351 -24.79 -11.11 -3.38
N ASN A 352 -24.02 -10.88 -4.46
CA ASN A 352 -23.50 -11.93 -5.34
C ASN A 352 -22.05 -12.29 -4.99
N GLY A 353 -21.49 -11.75 -3.91
CA GLY A 353 -20.09 -11.98 -3.50
C GLY A 353 -19.05 -11.24 -4.35
N MET A 354 -19.47 -10.29 -5.18
CA MET A 354 -18.56 -9.50 -6.02
C MET A 354 -18.06 -8.26 -5.29
N ALA A 355 -16.78 -7.91 -5.49
CA ALA A 355 -16.22 -6.68 -4.99
C ALA A 355 -16.91 -5.44 -5.58
N VAL A 356 -17.35 -4.55 -4.68
CA VAL A 356 -17.87 -3.21 -5.00
C VAL A 356 -16.78 -2.16 -4.81
N GLN A 357 -16.03 -2.26 -3.71
CA GLN A 357 -14.94 -1.36 -3.38
C GLN A 357 -13.79 -2.16 -2.79
N THR A 358 -12.57 -1.84 -3.20
CA THR A 358 -11.34 -2.48 -2.71
C THR A 358 -10.48 -1.45 -2.01
N MET A 359 -10.04 -1.76 -0.79
CA MET A 359 -8.98 -0.99 -0.14
C MET A 359 -7.68 -1.19 -0.94
N ARG A 360 -7.19 -0.14 -1.59
CA ARG A 360 -5.91 -0.15 -2.32
C ARG A 360 -4.74 0.21 -1.40
N SER A 361 -4.74 -0.27 -0.17
CA SER A 361 -3.76 0.07 0.88
C SER A 361 -3.66 -1.11 1.83
N GLY A 362 -2.73 -1.07 2.76
CA GLY A 362 -2.56 -2.05 3.82
C GLY A 362 -2.75 -1.43 5.20
N THR A 363 -3.33 -2.20 6.11
CA THR A 363 -3.29 -1.92 7.55
C THR A 363 -2.80 -3.14 8.29
N HIS A 364 -2.45 -2.98 9.56
CA HIS A 364 -2.13 -4.09 10.44
C HIS A 364 -2.69 -3.79 11.82
N PHE A 365 -2.86 -4.83 12.62
CA PHE A 365 -3.33 -4.70 13.99
C PHE A 365 -2.34 -5.33 14.95
N MET A 366 -2.20 -4.72 16.12
CA MET A 366 -1.39 -5.26 17.21
C MET A 366 -2.22 -6.27 18.03
N PRO A 367 -1.57 -7.21 18.75
CA PRO A 367 -2.28 -8.19 19.56
C PRO A 367 -3.21 -7.54 20.59
N GLY A 368 -4.46 -7.98 20.64
CA GLY A 368 -5.47 -7.48 21.58
C GLY A 368 -6.00 -6.08 21.24
N GLU A 369 -5.63 -5.51 20.09
CA GLU A 369 -6.14 -4.22 19.64
C GLU A 369 -7.66 -4.30 19.41
N ASN A 370 -8.37 -3.27 19.88
CA ASN A 370 -9.76 -3.01 19.53
C ASN A 370 -9.79 -1.71 18.73
N THR A 371 -10.15 -1.79 17.45
CA THR A 371 -10.16 -0.64 16.55
C THR A 371 -11.52 -0.44 15.91
N THR A 372 -11.78 0.77 15.42
CA THR A 372 -13.03 1.10 14.77
C THR A 372 -12.80 2.06 13.61
N CYS A 373 -13.21 1.65 12.42
CA CYS A 373 -13.29 2.48 11.23
C CYS A 373 -14.67 3.16 11.17
N GLN A 374 -14.71 4.45 10.85
CA GLN A 374 -16.00 5.15 10.70
C GLN A 374 -16.67 4.80 9.37
N GLY A 375 -15.88 4.48 8.36
CA GLY A 375 -16.40 4.11 7.06
C GLY A 375 -15.38 3.38 6.20
N CYS A 376 -15.74 3.21 4.92
CA CYS A 376 -14.85 2.66 3.91
C CYS A 376 -14.27 3.80 3.10
N HIS A 377 -13.15 4.34 3.59
CA HIS A 377 -12.43 5.43 2.94
C HIS A 377 -13.10 6.80 3.11
N GLU A 378 -13.66 7.03 4.31
CA GLU A 378 -14.36 8.23 4.70
C GLU A 378 -13.46 9.49 4.67
N PRO A 379 -14.02 10.69 4.46
CA PRO A 379 -13.25 11.92 4.57
C PRO A 379 -12.61 12.05 5.96
N GLN A 380 -11.29 12.25 6.03
CA GLN A 380 -10.56 12.36 7.30
C GLN A 380 -11.02 13.54 8.18
N SER A 381 -11.54 14.61 7.55
CA SER A 381 -12.10 15.78 8.23
C SER A 381 -13.52 15.56 8.76
N SER A 382 -14.15 14.42 8.45
CA SER A 382 -15.46 14.08 9.00
C SER A 382 -15.30 13.77 10.49
N ALA A 383 -15.50 14.79 11.33
CA ALA A 383 -15.68 14.59 12.76
C ALA A 383 -16.79 13.55 12.91
N GLY A 384 -16.48 12.44 13.61
CA GLY A 384 -17.32 11.24 13.69
C GLY A 384 -18.79 11.63 13.77
N THR A 385 -19.48 11.49 12.64
CA THR A 385 -20.93 11.39 12.67
C THR A 385 -21.19 10.07 13.35
N VAL A 386 -21.25 10.09 14.69
CA VAL A 386 -22.03 9.12 15.45
C VAL A 386 -23.32 9.02 14.67
N GLY A 387 -23.52 7.87 14.01
CA GLY A 387 -24.53 7.71 12.99
C GLY A 387 -25.84 8.32 13.48
N LYS A 388 -26.62 8.91 12.57
CA LYS A 388 -27.95 9.47 12.87
C LYS A 388 -28.94 8.41 13.42
N SER A 389 -28.48 7.22 13.81
CA SER A 389 -29.23 5.98 14.05
C SER A 389 -28.57 5.08 15.10
N GLY A 390 -28.37 5.55 16.34
CA GLY A 390 -28.09 4.68 17.50
C GLY A 390 -26.79 3.84 17.42
N GLU A 391 -26.68 2.85 18.31
CA GLU A 391 -25.57 1.89 18.33
C GLU A 391 -25.65 0.95 17.10
N PRO A 392 -24.56 0.79 16.32
CA PRO A 392 -24.56 -0.04 15.11
C PRO A 392 -24.97 -1.49 15.41
N LEU A 393 -25.73 -2.10 14.50
CA LEU A 393 -26.29 -3.44 14.69
C LEU A 393 -25.20 -4.49 14.97
N ALA A 394 -24.06 -4.41 14.29
CA ALA A 394 -22.97 -5.36 14.44
C ALA A 394 -22.33 -5.31 15.84
N MET A 395 -22.37 -4.15 16.52
CA MET A 395 -21.82 -3.97 17.86
C MET A 395 -22.71 -4.53 18.98
N ARG A 396 -23.95 -4.95 18.65
CA ARG A 396 -24.90 -5.52 19.61
C ARG A 396 -24.71 -7.02 19.84
N ARG A 397 -23.72 -7.62 19.17
CA ARG A 397 -23.39 -9.05 19.22
C ARG A 397 -21.88 -9.24 19.33
N GLU A 398 -21.49 -10.46 19.65
CA GLU A 398 -20.08 -10.85 19.65
C GLU A 398 -19.44 -10.67 18.25
N PRO A 399 -18.13 -10.36 18.19
CA PRO A 399 -17.44 -10.19 16.93
C PRO A 399 -17.46 -11.50 16.11
N SER A 400 -17.74 -11.36 14.82
CA SER A 400 -17.78 -12.48 13.88
C SER A 400 -16.38 -13.08 13.71
N ARG A 401 -16.30 -14.42 13.65
CA ARG A 401 -15.12 -15.11 13.14
C ARG A 401 -15.11 -15.10 11.61
N LEU A 402 -13.91 -15.08 11.03
CA LEU A 402 -13.75 -15.18 9.58
C LEU A 402 -14.32 -16.52 9.10
N LYS A 403 -15.20 -16.48 8.10
CA LYS A 403 -15.64 -17.68 7.38
C LYS A 403 -14.66 -17.93 6.24
N GLU A 404 -13.98 -19.07 6.26
CA GLU A 404 -13.06 -19.50 5.21
C GLU A 404 -13.72 -19.50 3.83
N ASP A 405 -12.92 -19.19 2.81
CA ASP A 405 -13.35 -19.17 1.40
C ASP A 405 -13.00 -20.52 0.71
N VAL A 406 -13.30 -20.66 -0.58
CA VAL A 406 -13.09 -21.89 -1.36
C VAL A 406 -11.60 -22.26 -1.53
N ASP A 407 -11.34 -23.56 -1.74
CA ASP A 407 -9.99 -24.07 -1.98
C ASP A 407 -9.27 -23.33 -3.13
N GLY A 408 -8.00 -23.02 -2.89
CA GLY A 408 -7.15 -22.26 -3.81
C GLY A 408 -7.17 -20.74 -3.62
N THR A 409 -7.79 -20.22 -2.56
CA THR A 409 -7.76 -18.78 -2.19
C THR A 409 -6.77 -18.44 -1.07
N ASN A 410 -6.30 -19.41 -0.29
CA ASN A 410 -5.41 -19.21 0.86
C ASN A 410 -4.25 -20.22 0.91
N PRO A 411 -3.07 -19.89 0.36
CA PRO A 411 -2.82 -18.76 -0.54
C PRO A 411 -3.40 -19.02 -1.94
N PHE A 412 -3.45 -17.98 -2.79
CA PHE A 412 -3.99 -18.13 -4.14
C PHE A 412 -3.29 -19.22 -4.96
N SER A 413 -4.04 -19.99 -5.73
CA SER A 413 -3.51 -21.01 -6.64
C SER A 413 -4.49 -21.25 -7.79
N TYR A 414 -4.22 -20.67 -8.95
CA TYR A 414 -5.08 -20.83 -10.14
C TYR A 414 -5.35 -22.30 -10.51
N PRO A 415 -4.36 -23.22 -10.46
CA PRO A 415 -4.60 -24.64 -10.70
C PRO A 415 -5.60 -25.32 -9.75
N ARG A 416 -5.81 -24.75 -8.56
CA ARG A 416 -6.77 -25.29 -7.56
C ARG A 416 -8.09 -24.51 -7.56
N LEU A 417 -8.00 -23.20 -7.83
CA LEU A 417 -9.13 -22.30 -7.76
C LEU A 417 -9.96 -22.33 -9.05
N VAL A 418 -9.33 -22.10 -10.20
CA VAL A 418 -10.01 -21.80 -11.48
C VAL A 418 -9.97 -23.00 -12.42
N GLN A 419 -8.82 -23.63 -12.62
CA GLN A 419 -8.69 -24.72 -13.60
C GLN A 419 -9.73 -25.83 -13.41
N PRO A 420 -10.08 -26.28 -12.18
CA PRO A 420 -11.09 -27.32 -12.00
C PRO A 420 -12.49 -26.90 -12.49
N VAL A 421 -12.81 -25.60 -12.45
CA VAL A 421 -14.07 -25.08 -13.00
C VAL A 421 -14.07 -25.20 -14.52
N LEU A 422 -12.94 -24.86 -15.17
CA LEU A 422 -12.79 -24.96 -16.61
C LEU A 422 -12.81 -26.41 -17.09
N ASP A 423 -12.12 -27.30 -16.39
CA ASP A 423 -12.06 -28.72 -16.73
C ASP A 423 -13.45 -29.37 -16.74
N ARG A 424 -14.31 -28.98 -15.79
CA ARG A 424 -15.68 -29.49 -15.69
C ARG A 424 -16.63 -28.91 -16.73
N ASN A 425 -16.51 -27.63 -17.03
CA ASN A 425 -17.57 -26.88 -17.70
C ASN A 425 -17.19 -26.33 -19.09
N CYS A 426 -15.90 -26.30 -19.44
CA CYS A 426 -15.43 -25.54 -20.61
C CYS A 426 -14.49 -26.33 -21.52
N VAL A 427 -13.56 -27.12 -20.96
CA VAL A 427 -12.46 -27.73 -21.73
C VAL A 427 -12.96 -28.59 -22.89
N GLU A 428 -13.93 -29.47 -22.66
CA GLU A 428 -14.44 -30.39 -23.70
C GLU A 428 -14.93 -29.64 -24.95
N CYS A 429 -15.83 -28.67 -24.79
CA CYS A 429 -16.37 -27.90 -25.91
C CYS A 429 -15.30 -27.02 -26.59
N HIS A 430 -14.39 -26.44 -25.80
CA HIS A 430 -13.27 -25.65 -26.36
C HIS A 430 -12.28 -26.53 -27.13
N GLU A 431 -12.10 -27.79 -26.73
CA GLU A 431 -11.28 -28.75 -27.45
C GLU A 431 -11.92 -29.23 -28.76
N GLU A 432 -13.24 -29.38 -28.80
CA GLU A 432 -13.98 -29.71 -30.02
C GLU A 432 -13.97 -28.55 -31.03
N ASN A 433 -13.83 -27.31 -30.55
CA ASN A 433 -13.89 -26.08 -31.35
C ASN A 433 -12.56 -25.33 -31.42
N LYS A 434 -11.41 -26.02 -31.38
CA LYS A 434 -10.05 -25.43 -31.35
C LYS A 434 -9.74 -24.39 -32.44
N ASP A 435 -10.45 -24.43 -33.56
CA ASP A 435 -10.27 -23.47 -34.67
C ASP A 435 -10.85 -22.08 -34.37
N THR A 436 -11.80 -21.98 -33.43
CA THR A 436 -12.54 -20.74 -33.12
C THR A 436 -12.56 -20.40 -31.63
N ALA A 437 -12.32 -21.37 -30.76
CA ALA A 437 -12.28 -21.22 -29.31
C ALA A 437 -10.84 -21.17 -28.78
N PRO A 438 -10.54 -20.34 -27.77
CA PRO A 438 -9.25 -20.35 -27.11
C PRO A 438 -9.05 -21.66 -26.32
N SER A 439 -7.80 -22.10 -26.15
CA SER A 439 -7.48 -23.23 -25.28
C SER A 439 -7.76 -22.88 -23.81
N LEU A 440 -8.49 -23.76 -23.12
CA LEU A 440 -8.81 -23.65 -21.70
C LEU A 440 -8.27 -24.83 -20.88
N ASP A 441 -7.39 -25.63 -21.47
CA ASP A 441 -6.77 -26.77 -20.80
C ASP A 441 -5.63 -26.34 -19.87
N SER A 442 -5.15 -27.30 -19.09
CA SER A 442 -4.06 -27.13 -18.14
C SER A 442 -2.67 -27.36 -18.74
N GLU A 443 -2.49 -27.31 -20.08
CA GLU A 443 -1.18 -27.46 -20.70
C GLU A 443 -0.22 -26.38 -20.19
N VAL A 444 0.95 -26.79 -19.73
CA VAL A 444 1.95 -25.86 -19.20
C VAL A 444 2.65 -25.14 -20.34
N VAL A 445 2.31 -23.87 -20.51
CA VAL A 445 2.93 -22.97 -21.48
C VAL A 445 4.03 -22.14 -20.82
N ARG A 446 5.17 -22.00 -21.52
CA ARG A 446 6.26 -21.13 -21.09
C ARG A 446 6.15 -19.78 -21.76
N VAL A 447 5.82 -18.76 -20.97
CA VAL A 447 5.75 -17.38 -21.44
C VAL A 447 7.15 -16.78 -21.38
N PRO A 448 7.68 -16.27 -22.50
CA PRO A 448 8.95 -15.56 -22.49
C PRO A 448 8.80 -14.28 -21.65
N GLY A 449 9.82 -13.96 -20.87
CA GLY A 449 9.90 -12.68 -20.19
C GLY A 449 9.99 -11.53 -21.19
N ASN A 450 9.41 -10.38 -20.88
CA ASN A 450 9.35 -9.22 -21.77
C ASN A 450 10.35 -8.09 -21.42
N GLY A 451 11.32 -8.32 -20.53
CA GLY A 451 12.35 -7.32 -20.19
C GLY A 451 12.83 -7.32 -18.73
N TRP A 452 13.30 -6.16 -18.26
CA TRP A 452 14.22 -5.92 -17.13
C TRP A 452 13.75 -6.32 -15.71
N MET A 453 12.58 -6.93 -15.54
CA MET A 453 12.11 -7.61 -14.31
C MET A 453 11.23 -8.84 -14.62
N SER A 454 11.11 -9.19 -15.90
CA SER A 454 10.24 -10.24 -16.41
C SER A 454 11.11 -11.40 -16.84
N VAL A 455 11.13 -12.44 -16.01
CA VAL A 455 11.80 -13.70 -16.29
C VAL A 455 10.81 -14.68 -16.92
N PRO A 456 11.27 -15.60 -17.80
CA PRO A 456 10.40 -16.61 -18.36
C PRO A 456 9.62 -17.33 -17.27
N THR A 457 8.31 -17.45 -17.38
CA THR A 457 7.45 -18.02 -16.34
C THR A 457 6.49 -19.03 -16.97
N ALA A 458 6.15 -20.08 -16.22
CA ALA A 458 5.24 -21.12 -16.69
C ALA A 458 3.83 -20.83 -16.15
N TYR A 459 2.82 -21.04 -16.99
CA TYR A 459 1.40 -20.91 -16.66
C TYR A 459 0.61 -22.02 -17.36
N TYR A 460 -0.69 -22.15 -17.07
CA TYR A 460 -1.58 -22.97 -17.89
C TYR A 460 -2.03 -22.22 -19.15
N ALA A 461 -2.31 -22.96 -20.23
CA ALA A 461 -2.82 -22.40 -21.48
C ALA A 461 -4.11 -21.60 -21.24
N SER A 462 -5.01 -22.15 -20.44
CA SER A 462 -6.21 -21.49 -19.92
C SER A 462 -5.98 -20.11 -19.31
N TYR A 463 -4.97 -19.99 -18.44
CA TYR A 463 -4.63 -18.71 -17.81
C TYR A 463 -4.19 -17.69 -18.85
N MET A 464 -3.38 -18.12 -19.83
CA MET A 464 -2.90 -17.26 -20.90
C MET A 464 -3.98 -16.88 -21.91
N SER A 465 -5.04 -17.68 -22.04
CA SER A 465 -6.21 -17.35 -22.83
C SER A 465 -7.18 -16.42 -22.09
N LEU A 466 -7.36 -16.61 -20.78
CA LEU A 466 -8.35 -15.86 -20.00
C LEU A 466 -7.80 -14.55 -19.44
N ALA A 467 -6.68 -14.59 -18.70
CA ALA A 467 -6.21 -13.44 -17.94
C ALA A 467 -5.99 -12.19 -18.81
N PRO A 468 -5.25 -12.25 -19.95
CA PRO A 468 -4.99 -11.05 -20.76
C PRO A 468 -6.25 -10.45 -21.39
N ALA A 469 -7.18 -11.30 -21.84
CA ALA A 469 -8.31 -10.88 -22.68
C ALA A 469 -9.61 -10.63 -21.89
N PHE A 470 -9.83 -11.38 -20.81
CA PHE A 470 -11.09 -11.41 -20.08
C PHE A 470 -10.95 -11.18 -18.58
N GLY A 471 -9.76 -11.38 -18.01
CA GLY A 471 -9.47 -11.18 -16.60
C GLY A 471 -9.25 -9.72 -16.21
N THR A 472 -9.00 -9.52 -14.93
CA THR A 472 -8.68 -8.23 -14.31
C THR A 472 -7.30 -8.34 -13.70
N TRP A 473 -6.25 -7.91 -14.40
CA TRP A 473 -4.86 -8.07 -13.95
C TRP A 473 -4.07 -6.75 -13.97
N TYR A 474 -4.77 -5.66 -14.28
CA TYR A 474 -4.27 -4.29 -14.35
C TYR A 474 -5.18 -3.37 -13.52
N TYR A 475 -4.65 -2.27 -12.99
CA TYR A 475 -5.34 -1.44 -11.98
C TYR A 475 -6.25 -0.33 -12.55
N SER A 476 -6.29 -0.15 -13.88
CA SER A 476 -7.13 0.83 -14.59
C SER A 476 -8.32 0.19 -15.31
N SER A 477 -9.38 0.98 -15.48
CA SER A 477 -10.59 0.62 -16.24
C SER A 477 -10.51 0.97 -17.73
N ASP A 478 -9.51 1.75 -18.17
CA ASP A 478 -9.37 2.23 -19.55
C ASP A 478 -8.11 1.65 -20.22
N PHE A 479 -8.27 0.48 -20.83
CA PHE A 479 -7.22 -0.16 -21.64
C PHE A 479 -7.43 0.14 -23.12
N SER A 480 -6.87 1.26 -23.60
CA SER A 480 -6.54 1.42 -25.02
C SER A 480 -5.01 1.33 -25.20
N ILE A 481 -4.56 0.34 -25.97
CA ILE A 481 -3.14 0.13 -26.33
C ILE A 481 -2.50 1.39 -26.96
N SER A 482 -3.32 2.30 -27.51
CA SER A 482 -2.88 3.53 -28.18
C SER A 482 -2.51 4.70 -27.25
N GLY A 483 -2.79 4.66 -25.94
CA GLY A 483 -2.48 5.75 -24.97
C GLY A 483 -1.37 5.43 -23.96
N TYR A 484 -0.69 4.29 -24.14
CA TYR A 484 0.16 3.58 -23.18
C TYR A 484 1.24 4.42 -22.45
N GLN A 485 1.89 5.36 -23.13
CA GLN A 485 2.98 6.15 -22.54
C GLN A 485 2.51 7.36 -21.72
N GLU A 486 1.30 7.87 -21.94
CA GLU A 486 0.81 9.01 -21.17
C GLU A 486 0.13 8.57 -19.88
N PHE A 487 -0.66 7.50 -19.91
CA PHE A 487 -1.41 7.04 -18.74
C PHE A 487 -0.51 6.39 -17.66
N VAL A 488 0.46 5.56 -18.08
CA VAL A 488 1.34 4.82 -17.15
C VAL A 488 2.25 5.75 -16.35
N TRP A 489 2.69 6.86 -16.93
CA TRP A 489 3.53 7.85 -16.23
C TRP A 489 2.72 8.87 -15.41
N GLN A 490 1.43 9.04 -15.70
CA GLN A 490 0.58 10.02 -15.01
C GLN A 490 -0.02 9.50 -13.69
N GLY A 491 0.01 8.19 -13.40
CA GLY A 491 -0.37 7.66 -12.09
C GLY A 491 -1.80 7.99 -11.63
N LYS A 492 -2.76 7.97 -12.57
CA LYS A 492 -4.16 8.39 -12.31
C LYS A 492 -4.98 7.39 -11.47
N ASP A 493 -4.55 6.12 -11.40
CA ASP A 493 -5.30 5.03 -10.74
C ASP A 493 -4.89 4.81 -9.28
N VAL A 494 -4.84 5.88 -8.48
CA VAL A 494 -4.54 5.83 -7.04
C VAL A 494 -5.74 5.47 -6.16
N ILE A 495 -6.96 5.51 -6.71
CA ILE A 495 -8.22 5.28 -6.00
C ILE A 495 -8.94 4.06 -6.60
N SER A 496 -9.64 3.28 -5.78
CA SER A 496 -10.54 2.22 -6.25
C SER A 496 -11.81 2.85 -6.86
N PRO A 497 -12.13 2.61 -8.16
CA PRO A 497 -13.36 3.12 -8.76
C PRO A 497 -14.55 2.28 -8.28
N VAL A 498 -15.36 2.83 -7.37
CA VAL A 498 -16.47 2.10 -6.74
C VAL A 498 -17.44 1.55 -7.79
N GLY A 499 -17.76 0.25 -7.68
CA GLY A 499 -18.63 -0.48 -8.60
C GLY A 499 -17.95 -0.96 -9.89
N GLN A 500 -16.69 -0.59 -10.13
CA GLN A 500 -15.93 -0.90 -11.35
C GLN A 500 -14.60 -1.59 -11.02
N VAL A 501 -14.63 -2.55 -10.10
CA VAL A 501 -13.47 -3.37 -9.73
C VAL A 501 -13.74 -4.86 -9.94
N GLY A 502 -12.66 -5.64 -10.02
CA GLY A 502 -12.74 -7.10 -9.98
C GLY A 502 -13.67 -7.70 -11.04
N ALA A 503 -14.51 -8.65 -10.63
CA ALA A 503 -15.46 -9.31 -11.53
C ALA A 503 -16.35 -8.31 -12.29
N LYS A 504 -16.78 -7.21 -11.65
CA LYS A 504 -17.62 -6.17 -12.29
C LYS A 504 -16.91 -5.41 -13.40
N ALA A 505 -15.58 -5.30 -13.34
CA ALA A 505 -14.76 -4.68 -14.39
C ALA A 505 -14.24 -5.69 -15.43
N SER A 506 -14.41 -6.98 -15.20
CA SER A 506 -13.94 -8.03 -16.09
C SER A 506 -14.85 -8.17 -17.32
N LYS A 507 -14.31 -8.75 -18.40
CA LYS A 507 -15.15 -9.21 -19.53
C LYS A 507 -15.66 -10.64 -19.33
N LEU A 508 -15.01 -11.41 -18.45
CA LEU A 508 -15.36 -12.81 -18.22
C LEU A 508 -16.68 -12.96 -17.47
N TYR A 509 -16.87 -12.21 -16.39
CA TYR A 509 -18.08 -12.31 -15.57
C TYR A 509 -19.38 -12.05 -16.34
N PRO A 510 -19.55 -10.93 -17.08
CA PRO A 510 -20.80 -10.71 -17.83
C PRO A 510 -21.03 -11.79 -18.89
N LEU A 511 -19.97 -12.26 -19.56
CA LEU A 511 -20.06 -13.35 -20.53
C LEU A 511 -20.61 -14.65 -19.92
N LEU A 512 -20.21 -14.98 -18.69
CA LEU A 512 -20.69 -16.17 -17.99
C LEU A 512 -22.08 -15.95 -17.37
N LYS A 513 -22.36 -14.74 -16.86
CA LYS A 513 -23.64 -14.38 -16.24
C LYS A 513 -24.78 -14.33 -17.25
N ASP A 514 -24.54 -13.72 -18.41
CA ASP A 514 -25.55 -13.55 -19.46
C ASP A 514 -25.82 -14.85 -20.23
N GLY A 515 -25.01 -15.88 -19.97
CA GLY A 515 -25.06 -17.20 -20.58
C GLY A 515 -24.02 -17.37 -21.68
N HIS A 516 -23.30 -18.49 -21.64
CA HIS A 516 -22.33 -18.88 -22.65
C HIS A 516 -22.71 -20.22 -23.27
N TYR A 517 -23.47 -20.17 -24.37
CA TYR A 517 -24.09 -21.33 -25.00
C TYR A 517 -24.97 -22.11 -24.00
N ASP A 518 -24.74 -23.41 -23.84
CA ASP A 518 -25.53 -24.30 -22.99
C ASP A 518 -24.88 -24.52 -21.60
N VAL A 519 -23.86 -23.73 -21.24
CA VAL A 519 -23.14 -23.86 -19.96
C VAL A 519 -23.90 -23.15 -18.84
N GLU A 520 -24.25 -23.90 -17.79
CA GLU A 520 -24.76 -23.37 -16.53
C GLU A 520 -23.77 -23.68 -15.41
N LEU A 521 -23.21 -22.64 -14.78
CA LEU A 521 -22.30 -22.82 -13.65
C LEU A 521 -23.07 -22.95 -12.34
N SER A 522 -22.57 -23.81 -11.45
CA SER A 522 -23.03 -23.81 -10.05
C SER A 522 -22.61 -22.52 -9.33
N ASP A 523 -23.29 -22.19 -8.23
CA ASP A 523 -22.96 -21.02 -7.41
C ASP A 523 -21.49 -21.04 -6.93
N GLU A 524 -20.95 -22.21 -6.56
CA GLU A 524 -19.55 -22.35 -6.17
C GLU A 524 -18.60 -22.11 -7.34
N ASP A 525 -18.92 -22.65 -8.53
CA ASP A 525 -18.10 -22.49 -9.73
C ASP A 525 -18.05 -21.02 -10.18
N MET A 526 -19.19 -20.33 -10.14
CA MET A 526 -19.24 -18.90 -10.40
C MET A 526 -18.44 -18.10 -9.36
N HIS A 527 -18.57 -18.44 -8.06
CA HIS A 527 -17.83 -17.78 -6.98
C HIS A 527 -16.31 -17.93 -7.13
N ARG A 528 -15.81 -19.12 -7.52
CA ARG A 528 -14.39 -19.37 -7.80
C ARG A 528 -13.84 -18.45 -8.90
N ILE A 529 -14.63 -18.18 -9.94
CA ILE A 529 -14.27 -17.22 -11.00
C ILE A 529 -14.32 -15.78 -10.48
N ILE A 530 -15.37 -15.42 -9.73
CA ILE A 530 -15.52 -14.07 -9.16
C ILE A 530 -14.34 -13.71 -8.26
N VAL A 531 -13.99 -14.56 -7.28
CA VAL A 531 -12.92 -14.27 -6.32
C VAL A 531 -11.54 -14.18 -7.00
N TRP A 532 -11.32 -14.96 -8.07
CA TRP A 532 -10.11 -14.85 -8.87
C TRP A 532 -10.03 -13.49 -9.61
N LEU A 533 -11.12 -13.02 -10.19
CA LEU A 533 -11.20 -11.70 -10.84
C LEU A 533 -11.05 -10.57 -9.82
N ASP A 534 -11.75 -10.64 -8.69
CA ASP A 534 -11.67 -9.67 -7.59
C ASP A 534 -10.27 -9.55 -6.97
N SER A 535 -9.42 -10.56 -7.15
CA SER A 535 -8.06 -10.62 -6.60
C SER A 535 -6.98 -10.18 -7.57
N TYR A 536 -7.36 -9.54 -8.67
CA TYR A 536 -6.49 -9.17 -9.78
C TYR A 536 -5.89 -10.35 -10.57
N SER A 537 -6.67 -11.44 -10.72
CA SER A 537 -6.36 -12.58 -11.57
C SER A 537 -4.94 -13.16 -11.40
N PRO A 538 -4.48 -13.46 -10.16
CA PRO A 538 -3.18 -14.07 -9.94
C PRO A 538 -3.17 -15.51 -10.47
N PHE A 539 -1.99 -16.04 -10.76
CA PHE A 539 -1.77 -17.45 -11.02
C PHE A 539 -1.20 -18.17 -9.79
N TYR A 540 -0.14 -17.61 -9.21
CA TYR A 540 0.53 -18.11 -8.01
C TYR A 540 0.15 -17.30 -6.78
N GLY A 541 0.25 -17.93 -5.61
CA GLY A 541 0.06 -17.29 -4.30
C GLY A 541 1.33 -17.24 -3.46
N VAL A 542 2.45 -17.65 -4.03
CA VAL A 542 3.78 -17.69 -3.39
C VAL A 542 4.83 -17.14 -4.34
N TYR A 543 5.93 -16.62 -3.77
CA TYR A 543 7.02 -16.04 -4.56
C TYR A 543 8.17 -17.01 -4.80
N GLU A 544 8.28 -18.04 -3.96
CA GLU A 544 9.37 -19.00 -3.99
C GLU A 544 9.26 -19.91 -5.23
N PRO A 545 10.35 -20.13 -5.98
CA PRO A 545 10.33 -20.98 -7.16
C PRO A 545 9.81 -22.39 -6.90
N GLU A 546 10.22 -23.01 -5.79
CA GLU A 546 9.79 -24.36 -5.39
C GLU A 546 8.28 -24.40 -5.10
N GLY A 547 7.77 -23.38 -4.41
CA GLY A 547 6.34 -23.23 -4.14
C GLY A 547 5.52 -23.04 -5.42
N GLY A 548 6.01 -22.20 -6.34
CA GLY A 548 5.38 -22.04 -7.66
C GLY A 548 5.36 -23.35 -8.47
N GLN A 549 6.44 -24.15 -8.44
CA GLN A 549 6.44 -25.46 -9.08
C GLN A 549 5.45 -26.45 -8.45
N ALA A 550 5.26 -26.39 -7.12
CA ALA A 550 4.26 -27.19 -6.43
C ALA A 550 2.84 -26.78 -6.86
N GLN A 551 2.54 -25.48 -6.89
CA GLN A 551 1.24 -24.98 -7.35
C GLN A 551 0.94 -25.36 -8.80
N LEU A 552 1.94 -25.36 -9.71
CA LEU A 552 1.77 -25.87 -11.08
C LEU A 552 1.32 -27.33 -11.16
N ARG A 553 1.62 -28.14 -10.15
CA ARG A 553 1.16 -29.54 -10.05
C ARG A 553 -0.18 -29.68 -9.31
N GLY A 554 -0.81 -28.57 -8.94
CA GLY A 554 -2.04 -28.55 -8.14
C GLY A 554 -1.82 -28.79 -6.65
N GLU A 555 -0.56 -28.80 -6.18
CA GLU A 555 -0.22 -28.95 -4.77
C GLU A 555 -0.41 -27.62 -4.01
N VAL A 556 -0.62 -27.71 -2.70
CA VAL A 556 -0.65 -26.52 -1.83
C VAL A 556 0.79 -26.11 -1.51
N ALA A 557 1.09 -24.82 -1.61
CA ALA A 557 2.35 -24.23 -1.18
C ALA A 557 2.04 -23.02 -0.30
N TYR A 558 2.77 -22.87 0.81
CA TYR A 558 2.64 -21.74 1.73
C TYR A 558 3.83 -20.79 1.56
N PRO A 559 3.62 -19.47 1.71
CA PRO A 559 4.70 -18.50 1.68
C PRO A 559 5.67 -18.73 2.84
N THR A 560 6.96 -18.42 2.65
CA THR A 560 7.95 -18.55 3.73
C THR A 560 8.00 -17.32 4.66
N LEU A 561 7.29 -16.25 4.30
CA LEU A 561 7.19 -15.00 5.02
C LEU A 561 5.75 -14.50 4.99
N GLU A 562 5.22 -14.11 6.14
CA GLU A 562 3.83 -13.68 6.36
C GLU A 562 3.74 -12.39 7.17
#